data_AF-A0A7J3I4U2-F1
#
_entry.id   AF-A0A7J3I4U2-F1
#
_cell.length_a   1.000
_cell.length_b   1.000
_cell.length_c   1.000
_cell.angle_alpha   90.00
_cell.angle_beta   90.00
_cell.angle_gamma   90.00
#
_symmetry.space_group_name_H-M   'P 1'
#
loop_
_entity.id
_entity.type
_entity.pdbx_description
1 polymer ?
#
loop_
_entity_poly.entity_id
_entity_poly.type
_entity_poly.pdbx_seq_one_letter_code
_entity_poly.pdbx_strand_id
1 'polypeptide(L)'
;MIDWWWDNINEERYSLWHPKDHKGFKWEVHPKEKGHVGAVHIAEEDIGEATVTLRIRWEDPKNVPIPVTMSHAVAASIIDENGEPIAWLVHQYEATPHGAKMLSTFKIPAMLPEEFAKGLYKHCQEEMGNLPKFLPELYKKYGRRQD
;
A
#
# COMPACT_ATOMS: atom_id res chain seq x y z
N MET A 1 12.30 -7.34 -2.86
CA MET A 1 11.58 -7.56 -1.58
C MET A 1 10.33 -6.70 -1.50
N ILE A 2 10.46 -5.39 -1.67
CA ILE A 2 9.31 -4.46 -1.61
C ILE A 2 8.35 -4.73 -2.77
N ASP A 3 8.82 -4.93 -4.01
CA ASP A 3 7.91 -5.26 -5.13
C ASP A 3 7.11 -6.56 -4.87
N TRP A 4 7.77 -7.57 -4.30
CA TRP A 4 7.12 -8.83 -3.93
C TRP A 4 6.06 -8.63 -2.84
N TRP A 5 6.29 -7.74 -1.88
CA TRP A 5 5.39 -7.50 -0.77
C TRP A 5 3.97 -7.16 -1.25
N TRP A 6 3.85 -6.21 -2.19
CA TRP A 6 2.57 -5.66 -2.63
C TRP A 6 1.59 -6.70 -3.19
N ASP A 7 2.10 -7.74 -3.84
CA ASP A 7 1.27 -8.80 -4.43
C ASP A 7 1.14 -10.04 -3.54
N ASN A 8 1.80 -10.03 -2.39
CA ASN A 8 1.85 -11.15 -1.46
C ASN A 8 1.30 -10.78 -0.07
N ILE A 9 0.55 -9.69 0.06
CA ILE A 9 -0.18 -9.37 1.28
C ILE A 9 -1.30 -10.40 1.48
N ASN A 10 -1.54 -10.79 2.72
CA ASN A 10 -2.71 -11.52 3.19
C ASN A 10 -3.08 -10.99 4.58
N GLU A 11 -4.17 -11.47 5.16
CA GLU A 11 -4.66 -11.00 6.47
C GLU A 11 -3.58 -11.04 7.56
N GLU A 12 -2.89 -12.17 7.74
CA GLU A 12 -1.82 -12.31 8.74
C GLU A 12 -0.68 -11.31 8.52
N ARG A 13 -0.24 -11.14 7.26
CA ARG A 13 0.85 -10.22 6.90
C ARG A 13 0.41 -8.77 7.05
N TYR A 14 -0.84 -8.46 6.72
CA TYR A 14 -1.39 -7.13 6.88
C TYR A 14 -1.40 -6.73 8.36
N SER A 15 -1.83 -7.62 9.26
CA SER A 15 -1.71 -7.38 10.71
C SER A 15 -0.25 -7.21 11.18
N LEU A 16 0.74 -7.90 10.59
CA LEU A 16 2.16 -7.67 10.93
C LEU A 16 2.65 -6.28 10.52
N TRP A 17 2.07 -5.71 9.47
CA TRP A 17 2.50 -4.44 8.90
C TRP A 17 2.19 -3.25 9.81
N HIS A 18 1.01 -3.26 10.44
CA HIS A 18 0.68 -2.35 11.52
C HIS A 18 -0.26 -3.03 12.53
N PRO A 19 0.27 -3.71 13.55
CA PRO A 19 -0.53 -4.56 14.44
C PRO A 19 -1.62 -3.84 15.23
N LYS A 20 -1.49 -2.52 15.39
CA LYS A 20 -2.45 -1.72 16.12
C LYS A 20 -3.60 -1.27 15.21
N ASP A 21 -3.28 -0.79 14.01
CA ASP A 21 -4.23 -0.07 13.18
C ASP A 21 -4.84 -0.95 12.08
N HIS A 22 -4.16 -2.01 11.63
CA HIS A 22 -4.69 -2.93 10.60
C HIS A 22 -5.64 -3.96 11.18
N LYS A 23 -6.91 -3.90 10.76
CA LYS A 23 -8.00 -4.75 11.30
C LYS A 23 -8.38 -5.90 10.38
N GLY A 24 -8.30 -5.70 9.07
CA GLY A 24 -8.74 -6.70 8.12
C GLY A 24 -8.18 -6.47 6.72
N PHE A 25 -7.93 -7.56 6.00
CA PHE A 25 -7.48 -7.51 4.61
C PHE A 25 -8.01 -8.71 3.83
N LYS A 26 -8.53 -8.45 2.64
CA LYS A 26 -8.82 -9.50 1.66
C LYS A 26 -8.58 -9.02 0.24
N TRP A 27 -8.10 -9.91 -0.62
CA TRP A 27 -8.14 -9.69 -2.07
C TRP A 27 -9.58 -9.84 -2.55
N GLU A 28 -10.09 -8.82 -3.22
CA GLU A 28 -11.31 -8.92 -4.02
C GLU A 28 -10.99 -9.44 -5.43
N VAL A 29 -9.87 -8.98 -6.00
CA VAL A 29 -9.28 -9.47 -7.24
C VAL A 29 -7.81 -9.72 -6.97
N HIS A 30 -7.38 -10.98 -6.90
CA HIS A 30 -6.00 -11.31 -6.55
C HIS A 30 -5.03 -11.01 -7.72
N PRO A 31 -3.82 -10.50 -7.46
CA PRO A 31 -2.79 -10.34 -8.48
C PRO A 31 -2.44 -11.60 -9.29
N LYS A 32 -2.69 -12.80 -8.75
CA LYS A 32 -2.48 -14.07 -9.47
C LYS A 32 -3.51 -14.31 -10.57
N GLU A 33 -4.66 -13.65 -10.51
CA GLU A 33 -5.74 -13.80 -11.49
C GLU A 33 -5.58 -12.86 -12.68
N LYS A 34 -5.17 -11.60 -12.43
CA LYS A 34 -5.10 -10.55 -13.47
C LYS A 34 -3.73 -9.91 -13.67
N GLY A 35 -2.74 -10.27 -12.85
CA GLY A 35 -1.50 -9.52 -12.70
C GLY A 35 -1.64 -8.38 -11.69
N HIS A 36 -0.53 -7.67 -11.47
CA HIS A 36 -0.45 -6.57 -10.50
C HIS A 36 -1.47 -5.46 -10.81
N VAL A 37 -1.43 -4.88 -12.02
CA VAL A 37 -2.35 -3.80 -12.42
C VAL A 37 -3.77 -4.35 -12.54
N GLY A 38 -4.71 -3.69 -11.87
CA GLY A 38 -6.12 -4.08 -11.82
C GLY A 38 -6.47 -5.07 -10.71
N ALA A 39 -5.50 -5.54 -9.93
CA ALA A 39 -5.78 -6.23 -8.67
C ALA A 39 -6.46 -5.28 -7.67
N VAL A 40 -7.36 -5.82 -6.85
CA VAL A 40 -8.16 -5.05 -5.89
C VAL A 40 -8.14 -5.76 -4.55
N HIS A 41 -7.86 -5.02 -3.49
CA HIS A 41 -8.02 -5.50 -2.12
C HIS A 41 -8.94 -4.57 -1.34
N ILE A 42 -9.53 -5.15 -0.30
CA ILE A 42 -10.32 -4.43 0.70
C ILE A 42 -9.50 -4.45 1.98
N ALA A 43 -9.19 -3.26 2.49
CA ALA A 43 -8.47 -3.01 3.72
C ALA A 43 -9.41 -2.39 4.76
N GLU A 44 -9.38 -2.89 5.98
CA GLU A 44 -10.04 -2.28 7.13
C GLU A 44 -8.97 -1.84 8.13
N GLU A 45 -8.95 -0.55 8.45
CA GLU A 45 -7.86 0.06 9.21
C GLU A 45 -8.30 1.31 9.98
N ASP A 46 -7.59 1.58 11.07
CA ASP A 46 -7.72 2.83 11.82
C ASP A 46 -6.75 3.89 11.24
N ILE A 47 -7.30 5.01 10.79
CA ILE A 47 -6.54 6.18 10.34
C ILE A 47 -6.88 7.37 11.25
N GLY A 48 -5.93 7.72 12.12
CA GLY A 48 -6.17 8.72 13.15
C GLY A 48 -7.22 8.23 14.14
N GLU A 49 -8.38 8.90 14.18
CA GLU A 49 -9.52 8.54 15.04
C GLU A 49 -10.63 7.79 14.27
N ALA A 50 -10.47 7.58 12.97
CA ALA A 50 -11.49 6.97 12.13
C ALA A 50 -11.12 5.52 11.77
N THR A 51 -12.06 4.60 11.95
CA THR A 51 -11.98 3.26 11.33
C THR A 51 -12.58 3.36 9.93
N VAL A 52 -11.81 2.97 8.91
CA VAL A 52 -12.22 3.03 7.50
C VAL A 52 -12.16 1.66 6.86
N THR A 53 -13.01 1.45 5.85
CA THR A 53 -12.88 0.33 4.92
C THR A 53 -12.61 0.89 3.54
N LEU A 54 -11.43 0.58 3.00
CA LEU A 54 -10.98 1.07 1.71
C LEU A 54 -10.97 -0.06 0.69
N ARG A 55 -11.53 0.20 -0.49
CA ARG A 55 -11.39 -0.67 -1.66
C ARG A 55 -10.29 -0.08 -2.53
N ILE A 56 -9.13 -0.73 -2.56
CA ILE A 56 -7.90 -0.20 -3.15
C ILE A 56 -7.55 -1.03 -4.38
N ARG A 57 -7.36 -0.36 -5.53
CA ARG A 57 -6.96 -0.97 -6.78
C ARG A 57 -5.53 -0.59 -7.13
N TRP A 58 -4.72 -1.57 -7.51
CA TRP A 58 -3.42 -1.35 -8.11
C TRP A 58 -3.56 -0.77 -9.51
N GLU A 59 -2.81 0.31 -9.77
CA GLU A 59 -2.87 1.10 -10.99
C GLU A 59 -1.52 1.03 -11.71
N ASP A 60 -1.53 1.25 -13.03
CA ASP A 60 -0.29 1.51 -13.76
C ASP A 60 0.29 2.86 -13.28
N PRO A 61 1.52 2.90 -12.73
CA PRO A 61 2.13 4.14 -12.26
C PRO A 61 2.25 5.24 -13.33
N LYS A 62 2.12 4.91 -14.63
CA LYS A 62 2.09 5.90 -15.73
C LYS A 62 0.75 6.61 -15.88
N ASN A 63 -0.32 6.05 -15.31
CA ASN A 63 -1.71 6.51 -15.53
C ASN A 63 -2.32 7.19 -14.30
N VAL A 64 -1.52 7.40 -13.24
CA VAL A 64 -1.99 8.07 -12.00
C VAL A 64 -1.61 9.56 -11.98
N PRO A 65 -2.38 10.41 -11.28
CA PRO A 65 -2.14 11.85 -11.22
C PRO A 65 -1.05 12.24 -10.19
N ILE A 66 -0.05 11.38 -9.99
CA ILE A 66 1.09 11.56 -9.08
C ILE A 66 2.35 11.20 -9.87
N PRO A 67 3.30 12.14 -10.06
CA PRO A 67 4.53 11.85 -10.81
C PRO A 67 5.38 10.78 -10.13
N VAL A 68 5.89 9.84 -10.94
CA VAL A 68 6.88 8.83 -10.51
C VAL A 68 8.27 9.26 -10.97
N THR A 69 9.21 9.34 -10.04
CA THR A 69 10.58 9.81 -10.30
C THR A 69 11.67 8.83 -9.89
N MET A 70 11.32 7.76 -9.17
CA MET A 70 12.25 6.74 -8.69
C MET A 70 12.16 5.45 -9.52
N SER A 71 13.11 4.53 -9.35
CA SER A 71 13.22 3.33 -10.19
C SER A 71 12.11 2.30 -9.98
N HIS A 72 11.51 2.26 -8.79
CA HIS A 72 10.36 1.42 -8.49
C HIS A 72 9.20 2.26 -7.97
N ALA A 73 7.98 1.85 -8.28
CA ALA A 73 6.76 2.42 -7.72
C ALA A 73 5.63 1.39 -7.70
N VAL A 74 4.85 1.42 -6.63
CA VAL A 74 3.47 0.91 -6.63
C VAL A 74 2.54 2.11 -6.62
N ALA A 75 1.57 2.09 -7.51
CA ALA A 75 0.54 3.11 -7.61
C ALA A 75 -0.82 2.47 -7.34
N ALA A 76 -1.69 3.20 -6.65
CA ALA A 76 -3.02 2.72 -6.33
C ALA A 76 -4.04 3.85 -6.32
N SER A 77 -5.30 3.45 -6.54
CA SER A 77 -6.46 4.29 -6.28
C SER A 77 -7.31 3.68 -5.17
N ILE A 78 -7.94 4.54 -4.36
CA ILE A 78 -9.12 4.14 -3.60
C ILE A 78 -10.28 4.33 -4.57
N ILE A 79 -11.11 3.30 -4.75
CA ILE A 79 -12.22 3.29 -5.69
C ILE A 79 -13.57 3.20 -4.98
N ASP A 80 -14.59 3.79 -5.59
CA ASP A 80 -15.97 3.67 -5.13
C ASP A 80 -16.64 2.33 -5.55
N GLU A 81 -17.95 2.23 -5.34
CA GLU A 81 -18.76 1.06 -5.74
C GLU A 81 -18.80 0.82 -7.25
N ASN A 82 -18.67 1.88 -8.05
CA ASN A 82 -18.64 1.82 -9.51
C ASN A 82 -17.24 1.53 -10.05
N GLY A 83 -16.21 1.56 -9.18
CA GLY A 83 -14.82 1.39 -9.56
C GLY A 83 -14.13 2.68 -10.00
N GLU A 84 -14.74 3.83 -9.72
CA GLU A 84 -14.18 5.14 -10.05
C GLU A 84 -13.19 5.60 -8.95
N PRO A 85 -11.98 6.06 -9.32
CA PRO A 85 -11.00 6.57 -8.36
C PRO A 85 -11.47 7.83 -7.61
N ILE A 86 -11.46 7.77 -6.27
CA ILE A 86 -11.77 8.91 -5.39
C ILE A 86 -10.54 9.49 -4.68
N ALA A 87 -9.46 8.71 -4.56
CA ALA A 87 -8.18 9.14 -4.04
C ALA A 87 -7.05 8.31 -4.67
N TRP A 88 -5.82 8.79 -4.59
CA TRP A 88 -4.65 8.14 -5.17
C TRP A 88 -3.50 8.08 -4.18
N LEU A 89 -2.71 7.02 -4.25
CA LEU A 89 -1.44 6.92 -3.56
C LEU A 89 -0.35 6.34 -4.47
N VAL A 90 0.88 6.79 -4.25
CA VAL A 90 2.08 6.20 -4.86
C VAL A 90 3.13 6.04 -3.78
N HIS A 91 3.64 4.82 -3.64
CA HIS A 91 4.87 4.54 -2.93
C HIS A 91 5.95 4.27 -3.96
N GLN A 92 6.92 5.19 -4.06
CA GLN A 92 8.06 5.04 -4.94
C GLN A 92 9.33 4.85 -4.12
N TYR A 93 10.24 4.01 -4.60
CA TYR A 93 11.42 3.63 -3.84
C TYR A 93 12.59 3.24 -4.73
N GLU A 94 13.79 3.36 -4.17
CA GLU A 94 15.03 2.95 -4.84
C GLU A 94 16.02 2.39 -3.83
N ALA A 95 16.89 1.52 -4.31
CA ALA A 95 17.93 0.93 -3.49
C ALA A 95 18.95 1.98 -3.02
N THR A 96 19.45 1.79 -1.81
CA THR A 96 20.59 2.51 -1.25
C THR A 96 21.62 1.48 -0.77
N PRO A 97 22.88 1.88 -0.47
CA PRO A 97 23.90 0.93 0.01
C PRO A 97 23.50 0.14 1.27
N HIS A 98 22.55 0.65 2.06
CA HIS A 98 22.13 0.06 3.32
C HIS A 98 20.64 -0.31 3.38
N GLY A 99 19.95 -0.33 2.23
CA GLY A 99 18.53 -0.68 2.18
C GLY A 99 17.81 -0.04 1.01
N ALA A 100 16.70 0.63 1.29
CA ALA A 100 15.94 1.40 0.33
C ALA A 100 15.52 2.74 0.94
N LYS A 101 15.39 3.76 0.10
CA LYS A 101 14.65 4.98 0.46
C LYS A 101 13.31 4.94 -0.25
N MET A 102 12.28 5.42 0.42
CA MET A 102 10.90 5.44 -0.08
C MET A 102 10.33 6.84 0.07
N LEU A 103 9.59 7.28 -0.95
CA LEU A 103 8.73 8.46 -0.92
C LEU A 103 7.29 8.02 -1.16
N SER A 104 6.42 8.33 -0.22
CA SER A 104 4.97 8.11 -0.31
C SER A 104 4.27 9.42 -0.60
N THR A 105 3.40 9.44 -1.62
CA THR A 105 2.57 10.60 -1.94
C THR A 105 1.11 10.18 -2.00
N PHE A 106 0.25 10.93 -1.33
CA PHE A 106 -1.20 10.73 -1.32
C PHE A 106 -1.88 11.95 -1.92
N LYS A 107 -2.78 11.74 -2.88
CA LYS A 107 -3.68 12.75 -3.42
C LYS A 107 -5.09 12.41 -2.97
N ILE A 108 -5.55 13.12 -1.95
CA ILE A 108 -6.84 12.90 -1.30
C ILE A 108 -7.81 14.06 -1.58
N PRO A 109 -9.14 13.85 -1.48
CA PRO A 109 -10.12 14.92 -1.64
C PRO A 109 -9.88 16.10 -0.69
N ALA A 110 -9.94 17.32 -1.22
CA ALA A 110 -9.73 18.56 -0.45
C ALA A 110 -10.77 18.79 0.66
N MET A 111 -11.90 18.09 0.61
CA MET A 111 -12.96 18.15 1.62
C MET A 111 -12.65 17.32 2.88
N LEU A 112 -11.61 16.47 2.86
CA LEU A 112 -11.24 15.70 4.03
C LEU A 112 -10.66 16.62 5.12
N PRO A 113 -11.00 16.40 6.40
CA PRO A 113 -10.46 17.19 7.50
C PRO A 113 -8.93 17.13 7.56
N GLU A 114 -8.30 18.23 7.96
CA GLU A 114 -6.84 18.30 8.14
C GLU A 114 -6.33 17.24 9.13
N GLU A 115 -7.10 16.97 10.19
CA GLU A 115 -6.76 15.94 11.18
C GLU A 115 -6.74 14.53 10.58
N PHE A 116 -7.62 14.25 9.61
CA PHE A 116 -7.56 12.99 8.87
C PHE A 116 -6.28 12.90 8.03
N ALA A 117 -5.90 13.99 7.35
CA ALA A 117 -4.66 14.04 6.58
C ALA A 117 -3.41 13.85 7.46
N LYS A 118 -3.39 14.44 8.66
CA LYS A 118 -2.33 14.22 9.67
C LYS A 118 -2.31 12.78 10.16
N GLY A 119 -3.48 12.20 10.41
CA GLY A 119 -3.65 10.79 10.76
C GLY A 119 -3.07 9.86 9.69
N LEU A 120 -3.43 10.09 8.42
CA LEU A 120 -2.92 9.34 7.27
C LEU A 120 -1.41 9.48 7.12
N TYR A 121 -0.87 10.70 7.27
CA TYR A 121 0.57 10.94 7.22
C TYR A 121 1.31 10.10 8.28
N LYS A 122 0.84 10.16 9.53
CA LYS A 122 1.43 9.39 10.64
C LYS A 122 1.31 7.89 10.39
N HIS A 123 0.13 7.42 10.00
CA HIS A 123 -0.14 6.02 9.71
C HIS A 123 0.82 5.48 8.64
N CYS A 124 0.92 6.16 7.49
CA CYS A 124 1.86 5.78 6.43
C CYS A 124 3.32 5.77 6.92
N GLN A 125 3.73 6.75 7.72
CA GLN A 125 5.08 6.79 8.26
C GLN A 125 5.37 5.56 9.15
N GLU A 126 4.42 5.16 9.98
CA GLU A 126 4.54 4.00 10.86
C GLU A 126 4.56 2.68 10.08
N GLU A 127 3.63 2.50 9.14
CA GLU A 127 3.55 1.30 8.28
C GLU A 127 4.84 1.10 7.46
N MET A 128 5.30 2.13 6.74
CA MET A 128 6.52 2.03 5.94
C MET A 128 7.75 1.85 6.84
N GLY A 129 7.73 2.43 8.05
CA GLY A 129 8.74 2.22 9.08
C GLY A 129 8.71 0.82 9.72
N ASN A 130 7.60 0.09 9.64
CA ASN A 130 7.46 -1.28 10.13
C ASN A 130 7.96 -2.31 9.11
N LEU A 131 7.83 -2.06 7.81
CA LEU A 131 8.33 -2.97 6.75
C LEU A 131 9.73 -3.53 7.01
N PRO A 132 10.78 -2.73 7.29
CA PRO A 132 12.12 -3.27 7.50
C PRO A 132 12.24 -4.22 8.71
N LYS A 133 11.29 -4.18 9.66
CA LYS A 133 11.31 -5.01 10.88
C LYS A 133 10.97 -6.48 10.60
N PHE A 134 10.20 -6.77 9.54
CA PHE A 134 9.75 -8.14 9.26
C PHE A 134 9.95 -8.56 7.80
N LEU A 135 9.91 -7.62 6.85
CA LEU A 135 9.92 -7.93 5.42
C LEU A 135 11.17 -8.70 4.96
N PRO A 136 12.40 -8.41 5.41
CA PRO A 136 13.57 -9.17 4.97
C PRO A 136 13.49 -10.67 5.31
N GLU A 137 13.10 -11.01 6.54
CA GLU A 137 12.97 -12.41 6.98
C GLU A 137 11.77 -13.10 6.33
N LEU A 138 10.65 -12.38 6.19
CA LEU A 138 9.48 -12.88 5.48
C LEU A 138 9.82 -13.21 4.02
N TYR A 139 10.55 -12.32 3.33
CA TYR A 139 10.97 -12.52 1.95
C TYR A 139 11.96 -13.68 1.82
N LYS A 140 12.92 -13.85 2.74
CA LYS A 140 13.82 -15.02 2.74
C LYS A 140 13.03 -16.34 2.83
N LYS A 141 11.97 -16.38 3.63
CA LYS A 141 11.17 -17.59 3.86
C LYS A 141 10.24 -17.93 2.67
N TYR A 142 9.62 -16.91 2.06
CA TYR A 142 8.54 -17.12 1.09
C TYR A 142 8.81 -16.54 -0.31
N GLY A 143 9.64 -15.51 -0.43
CA GLY A 143 9.85 -14.78 -1.67
C GLY A 143 10.94 -15.37 -2.57
N ARG A 144 11.93 -16.09 -2.02
CA ARG A 144 13.01 -16.75 -2.78
C ARG A 144 12.68 -18.17 -3.28
N ARG A 145 11.42 -18.62 -3.14
CA ARG A 145 10.98 -19.96 -3.54
C ARG A 145 10.15 -19.96 -4.82
N GLN A 146 10.13 -18.84 -5.54
CA GLN A 146 9.43 -18.68 -6.82
C GLN A 146 10.49 -18.51 -7.93
N ASP A 147 11.34 -19.52 -8.05
CA ASP A 147 12.34 -19.67 -9.11
C ASP A 147 12.01 -20.94 -9.90
#